data_AF-A0A4P5X8N8-F1
#
_entry.id   AF-A0A4P5X8N8-F1
#
_cell.length_a   1.000
_cell.length_b   1.000
_cell.length_c   1.000
_cell.angle_alpha   90.00
_cell.angle_beta   90.00
_cell.angle_gamma   90.00
#
_symmetry.space_group_name_H-M   'P 1'
#
loop_
_entity.id
_entity.type
_entity.pdbx_description
1 polymer ?
#
loop_
_entity_poly.entity_id
_entity_poly.type
_entity_poly.pdbx_seq_one_letter_code
_entity_poly.pdbx_strand_id
1 'polypeptide(L)'
;MSKRLQVLLPDNEFSEIRGLAERERLTVAAWVRRALDDAKRRQASGDPAKKVAAIRAAAGHDFPSGDIASMLGEIERGMLAGPAVPPPAAPRRRSR
;
A
#
# COMPACT_ATOMS: atom_id res chain seq x y z
N MET A 1 -12.97 -6.96 -16.19
CA MET A 1 -14.18 -6.51 -16.91
C MET A 1 -14.05 -5.03 -17.26
N SER A 2 -14.29 -4.63 -18.52
CA SER A 2 -14.32 -3.23 -18.93
C SER A 2 -15.76 -2.80 -19.26
N LYS A 3 -16.08 -1.52 -19.05
CA LYS A 3 -17.33 -0.89 -19.50
C LYS A 3 -17.00 0.31 -20.37
N ARG A 4 -17.85 0.59 -21.36
CA ARG A 4 -17.71 1.76 -22.25
C ARG A 4 -18.48 2.94 -21.66
N LEU A 5 -17.79 4.06 -21.49
CA LEU A 5 -18.37 5.34 -21.09
C LEU A 5 -18.47 6.23 -22.33
N GLN A 6 -19.66 6.75 -22.62
CA GLN A 6 -19.88 7.74 -23.68
C GLN A 6 -20.21 9.07 -23.02
N VAL A 7 -19.51 10.12 -23.41
CA VAL A 7 -19.67 11.49 -22.90
C VAL A 7 -19.85 12.40 -24.11
N LEU A 8 -20.83 13.29 -24.04
CA LEU A 8 -21.03 14.31 -25.07
C LEU A 8 -20.15 15.50 -24.73
N LEU A 9 -19.30 15.90 -25.67
CA LEU A 9 -18.39 17.03 -25.56
C LEU A 9 -18.54 17.91 -26.80
N PRO A 10 -18.41 19.23 -26.67
CA PRO A 10 -18.21 20.13 -27.80
C PRO A 10 -16.97 19.73 -28.63
N ASP A 11 -17.02 19.97 -29.95
CA ASP A 11 -15.94 19.59 -30.87
C ASP A 11 -14.58 20.24 -30.53
N ASN A 12 -14.60 21.46 -29.99
CA ASN A 12 -13.39 22.15 -29.56
C ASN A 12 -12.75 21.46 -28.34
N GLU A 13 -13.56 21.08 -27.35
CA GLU A 13 -13.08 20.40 -26.15
C GLU A 13 -12.52 19.00 -26.49
N PHE A 14 -13.19 18.27 -27.37
CA PHE A 14 -12.68 16.99 -27.85
C PHE A 14 -11.35 17.13 -28.60
N SER A 15 -11.20 18.20 -29.39
CA SER A 15 -9.96 18.51 -30.11
C SER A 15 -8.81 18.84 -29.18
N GLU A 16 -9.06 19.56 -28.09
CA GLU A 16 -8.08 19.83 -27.04
C GLU A 16 -7.62 18.53 -26.35
N ILE A 17 -8.55 17.66 -25.96
CA ILE A 17 -8.24 16.36 -25.36
C ILE A 17 -7.41 15.50 -26.31
N ARG A 18 -7.74 15.50 -27.60
CA ARG A 18 -6.96 14.80 -28.62
C ARG A 18 -5.53 15.33 -28.69
N GLY A 19 -5.35 16.65 -28.69
CA GLY A 19 -4.03 17.27 -28.70
C GLY A 19 -3.20 16.93 -27.45
N LEU A 20 -3.83 16.87 -26.27
CA LEU A 20 -3.18 16.44 -25.03
C LEU A 20 -2.72 14.97 -25.10
N ALA A 21 -3.58 14.09 -25.60
CA ALA A 21 -3.24 12.68 -25.80
C ALA A 21 -2.09 12.50 -26.79
N GLU A 22 -2.09 13.23 -27.91
CA GLU A 22 -1.02 13.20 -28.92
C GLU A 22 0.33 13.67 -28.37
N ARG A 23 0.34 14.76 -27.57
CA ARG A 23 1.54 15.26 -26.88
C ARG A 23 2.15 14.22 -25.94
N GLU A 24 1.31 13.44 -25.28
CA GLU A 24 1.73 12.36 -24.38
C GLU A 24 1.96 11.02 -25.10
N ARG A 25 1.79 10.97 -26.44
CA ARG A 25 1.84 9.74 -27.26
C ARG A 25 0.89 8.64 -26.78
N LEU A 26 -0.28 9.04 -26.30
CA LEU A 26 -1.34 8.14 -25.83
C LEU A 26 -2.54 8.18 -26.76
N THR A 27 -3.34 7.12 -26.75
CA THR A 27 -4.69 7.19 -27.32
C THR A 27 -5.58 8.05 -26.43
N VAL A 28 -6.60 8.70 -27.00
CA VAL A 28 -7.59 9.48 -26.24
C VAL A 28 -8.17 8.64 -25.09
N ALA A 29 -8.52 7.38 -25.34
CA ALA A 29 -9.05 6.48 -24.32
C ALA A 29 -8.04 6.21 -23.18
N ALA A 30 -6.77 6.00 -23.50
CA ALA A 30 -5.72 5.78 -22.49
C ALA A 30 -5.47 7.05 -21.67
N TRP A 31 -5.43 8.20 -22.33
CA TRP A 31 -5.28 9.50 -21.68
C TRP A 31 -6.45 9.80 -20.73
N VAL A 32 -7.70 9.60 -21.19
CA VAL A 32 -8.90 9.78 -20.35
C VAL A 32 -8.88 8.82 -19.15
N ARG A 33 -8.45 7.58 -19.35
CA ARG A 33 -8.35 6.61 -18.24
C ARG A 33 -7.35 7.05 -17.18
N ARG A 34 -6.19 7.55 -17.60
CA ARG A 34 -5.18 8.13 -16.72
C ARG A 34 -5.73 9.35 -15.96
N ALA A 35 -6.38 10.27 -16.66
CA ALA A 35 -6.97 11.45 -16.06
C ALA A 35 -8.03 11.10 -15.00
N LEU A 36 -8.90 10.12 -15.28
CA LEU A 36 -9.89 9.61 -14.32
C LEU A 36 -9.23 8.94 -13.10
N ASP A 37 -8.17 8.17 -13.30
CA ASP A 37 -7.45 7.55 -12.20
C ASP A 37 -6.72 8.61 -11.34
N ASP A 38 -6.15 9.65 -11.95
CA ASP A 38 -5.50 10.74 -11.22
C ASP A 38 -6.54 11.59 -10.45
N ALA A 39 -7.72 11.80 -11.02
CA ALA A 39 -8.83 12.46 -10.32
C ALA A 39 -9.32 11.63 -9.13
N LYS A 40 -9.46 10.30 -9.30
CA LYS A 40 -9.77 9.37 -8.22
C LYS A 40 -8.70 9.39 -7.14
N ARG A 41 -7.41 9.36 -7.49
CA ARG A 41 -6.32 9.43 -6.50
C ARG A 41 -6.34 10.74 -5.72
N ARG A 42 -6.65 11.86 -6.38
CA ARG A 42 -6.79 13.17 -5.73
C ARG A 42 -7.95 13.20 -4.73
N GLN A 43 -9.06 12.51 -5.01
CA GLN A 43 -10.20 12.41 -4.08
C GLN A 43 -10.02 11.31 -3.00
N ALA A 44 -9.42 10.17 -3.36
CA ALA A 44 -9.29 8.99 -2.50
C ALA A 44 -8.09 9.08 -1.55
N SER A 45 -7.06 9.85 -1.91
CA SER A 45 -6.02 10.23 -0.96
C SER A 45 -6.66 11.27 -0.03
N GLY A 46 -7.25 10.83 1.08
CA GLY A 46 -7.60 11.72 2.17
C GLY A 46 -6.43 12.67 2.40
N ASP A 47 -6.71 13.97 2.23
CA ASP A 47 -5.79 15.10 2.18
C ASP A 47 -4.29 14.71 2.30
N PRO A 48 -3.54 14.64 1.19
CA PRO A 48 -2.12 14.35 1.21
C PRO A 48 -1.34 15.26 2.18
N ALA A 49 -1.83 16.50 2.38
CA ALA A 49 -1.27 17.40 3.37
C ALA A 49 -1.50 16.90 4.80
N LYS A 50 -2.65 16.28 5.12
CA LYS A 50 -2.87 15.59 6.41
C LYS A 50 -1.98 14.38 6.57
N LYS A 51 -1.73 13.58 5.53
CA LYS A 51 -0.81 12.43 5.63
C LYS A 51 0.63 12.89 5.85
N VAL A 52 1.09 13.91 5.13
CA VAL A 52 2.41 14.51 5.32
C VAL A 52 2.51 15.20 6.68
N ALA A 53 1.46 15.88 7.14
CA ALA A 53 1.40 16.48 8.47
C ALA A 53 1.45 15.40 9.57
N ALA A 54 0.74 14.28 9.42
CA ALA A 54 0.79 13.17 10.35
C ALA A 54 2.17 12.52 10.41
N ILE A 55 2.84 12.33 9.26
CA ILE A 55 4.22 11.82 9.20
C ILE A 55 5.19 12.81 9.87
N ARG A 56 5.07 14.12 9.62
CA ARG A 56 5.91 15.14 10.27
C ARG A 56 5.65 15.27 11.77
N ALA A 57 4.40 15.15 12.21
CA ALA A 57 4.04 15.16 13.62
C ALA A 57 4.62 13.92 14.34
N ALA A 58 4.55 12.74 13.72
CA ALA A 58 5.16 11.54 14.25
C ALA A 58 6.71 11.61 14.27
N ALA A 59 7.33 12.21 13.25
CA ALA A 59 8.78 12.40 13.19
C ALA A 59 9.31 13.46 14.17
N GLY A 60 8.46 14.36 14.67
CA GLY A 60 8.79 15.34 15.70
C GLY A 60 8.66 14.81 17.14
N HIS A 61 8.16 13.59 17.30
CA HIS A 61 8.13 12.91 18.58
C HIS A 61 9.25 11.87 18.63
N ASP A 62 10.22 12.07 19.52
CA ASP A 62 11.12 11.00 19.98
C ASP A 62 10.30 10.07 20.86
N PHE A 63 9.57 9.15 20.24
CA PHE A 63 9.00 8.03 20.96
C PHE A 63 10.16 7.18 21.47
N PRO A 64 10.17 6.78 22.76
CA PRO A 64 11.20 5.88 23.27
C PRO A 64 11.05 4.54 22.56
N SER A 65 11.81 4.36 21.48
CA SER A 65 12.03 3.07 20.86
C SER A 65 13.19 2.39 21.58
N GLY A 66 13.07 1.07 21.75
CA GLY A 66 14.19 0.27 22.26
C GLY A 66 15.36 0.32 21.28
N ASP A 67 16.56 -0.03 21.76
CA ASP A 67 17.72 -0.18 20.90
C ASP A 67 17.45 -1.19 19.77
N ILE A 68 17.69 -0.77 18.52
CA ILE A 68 17.37 -1.56 17.33
C ILE A 68 18.14 -2.87 17.30
N ALA A 69 19.39 -2.88 17.76
CA ALA A 69 20.20 -4.10 17.78
C ALA A 69 19.63 -5.13 18.77
N SER A 70 19.14 -4.68 19.92
CA SER A 70 18.48 -5.52 20.91
C SER A 70 17.20 -6.17 20.38
N MET A 71 16.35 -5.40 19.69
CA MET A 71 15.11 -5.91 19.09
C MET A 71 15.37 -6.94 17.99
N LEU A 72 16.37 -6.70 17.13
CA LEU A 72 16.75 -7.66 16.09
C LEU A 72 17.27 -8.97 16.71
N GLY A 73 18.07 -8.89 17.77
CA GLY A 73 18.56 -10.08 18.48
C GLY A 73 17.45 -10.90 19.15
N GLU A 74 16.40 -10.26 19.67
CA GLU A 74 15.22 -10.95 20.21
C GLU A 74 14.43 -11.70 19.13
N ILE A 75 14.26 -11.08 17.97
CA ILE A 75 13.56 -11.68 16.82
C ILE A 75 14.33 -12.92 16.32
N GLU A 76 15.65 -12.80 16.15
CA GLU A 76 16.49 -13.93 15.71
C GLU A 76 16.46 -15.09 16.70
N ARG A 77 16.52 -14.80 18.01
CA ARG A 77 16.38 -15.83 19.06
C ARG A 77 15.03 -16.53 19.00
N GLY A 78 13.94 -15.80 18.79
CA GLY A 78 12.60 -16.38 18.64
C GLY A 78 12.46 -17.28 17.41
N MET A 79 13.11 -16.90 16.30
CA MET A 79 13.14 -17.70 15.07
C MET A 79 13.98 -18.99 15.22
N LEU A 80 15.09 -18.91 15.95
CA LEU A 80 15.98 -20.06 16.18
C LEU A 80 15.46 -21.02 17.25
N ALA A 81 14.66 -20.55 18.21
CA ALA A 81 14.15 -21.37 19.30
C ALA A 81 13.10 -22.41 18.85
N GLY A 82 12.38 -22.17 17.74
CA GLY A 82 11.30 -23.03 17.25
C GLY A 82 10.19 -23.28 18.29
N PRO A 83 9.03 -23.85 17.93
CA PRO A 83 8.08 -24.29 18.95
C PRO A 83 8.73 -25.42 19.77
N ALA A 84 8.84 -25.22 21.08
CA ALA A 84 9.35 -26.22 22.00
C ALA A 84 8.54 -27.51 21.85
N VAL A 85 9.12 -28.54 21.23
CA VAL A 85 8.51 -29.87 21.16
C VAL A 85 8.59 -30.46 22.58
N PRO A 86 7.46 -30.70 23.26
CA PRO A 86 7.50 -31.30 24.59
C PRO A 86 8.07 -32.72 24.51
N PRO A 87 8.87 -33.16 25.51
CA PRO A 87 9.51 -34.46 25.49
C PRO A 87 8.46 -35.59 25.43
N PRO A 88 8.76 -36.71 24.73
CA PRO A 88 7.80 -37.79 24.59
C PRO A 88 7.45 -38.40 25.94
N ALA A 89 6.14 -38.58 26.18
CA ALA A 89 5.61 -39.09 27.44
C ALA A 89 6.19 -40.48 27.77
N ALA A 90 6.72 -40.63 28.99
CA ALA A 90 7.30 -41.87 29.48
C ALA A 90 6.29 -43.04 29.47
N PRO A 91 6.72 -44.28 29.18
CA PRO A 91 5.82 -45.42 29.07
C PRO A 91 5.18 -45.73 30.43
N ARG A 92 3.84 -45.69 30.47
CA ARG A 92 3.05 -46.07 31.64
C ARG A 92 3.30 -47.56 31.96
N ARG A 93 3.91 -47.83 33.11
CA ARG A 93 4.02 -49.20 33.66
C ARG A 93 2.60 -49.76 33.82
N ARG A 94 2.32 -50.87 33.13
CA ARG A 94 1.15 -51.71 33.40
C ARG A 94 1.36 -52.38 34.76
N SER A 95 0.51 -52.04 35.72
CA SER A 95 0.35 -52.83 36.94
C SER A 95 -0.54 -54.03 36.62
N ARG A 96 -0.06 -55.22 37.00
CA ARG A 96 -0.83 -56.48 37.02
C ARG A 96 -1.86 -56.46 38.12
#